data_AF-A0A7I7Z2D9-F1
#
_entry.id   AF-A0A7I7Z2D9-F1
#
_cell.length_a   1.000
_cell.length_b   1.000
_cell.length_c   1.000
_cell.angle_alpha   90.00
_cell.angle_beta   90.00
_cell.angle_gamma   90.00
#
_symmetry.space_group_name_H-M   'P 1'
#
loop_
_entity.id
_entity.type
_entity.pdbx_description
1 polymer ?
#
loop_
_entity_poly.entity_id
_entity_poly.type
_entity_poly.pdbx_seq_one_letter_code
_entity_poly.pdbx_strand_id
1 'polypeptide(L)'
;MRNPSARAAVIIWLGGSAAALVTQGVFRKRFAQHSAWGYNGGWQREIAVWNFGTIVAGLGIAASGDEAARAQLRGLMVLSTLFALNHLAAALRAPKSWSNWIGAGANAGVLATGVPALLNSRRHASAAV
;
A
#
# COMPACT_ATOMS: atom_id res chain seq x y z
N MET A 1 15.65 -12.16 -11.91
CA MET A 1 15.35 -11.85 -10.49
C MET A 1 14.24 -12.77 -10.02
N ARG A 2 14.33 -13.36 -8.82
CA ARG A 2 13.23 -14.19 -8.27
C ARG A 2 12.04 -13.27 -7.91
N ASN A 3 10.82 -13.67 -8.26
CA ASN A 3 9.62 -12.96 -7.81
C ASN A 3 9.51 -13.06 -6.28
N PRO A 4 9.08 -11.98 -5.58
CA PRO A 4 8.91 -12.00 -4.14
C PRO A 4 7.85 -13.02 -3.72
N SER A 5 8.00 -13.61 -2.53
CA SER A 5 6.95 -14.42 -1.90
C SER A 5 5.76 -13.55 -1.50
N ALA A 6 4.59 -14.17 -1.26
CA ALA A 6 3.42 -13.43 -0.79
C ALA A 6 3.70 -12.68 0.52
N ARG A 7 4.37 -13.34 1.48
CA ARG A 7 4.81 -12.73 2.73
C ARG A 7 5.76 -11.54 2.50
N ALA A 8 6.74 -11.68 1.60
CA ALA A 8 7.66 -10.57 1.29
C ALA A 8 6.91 -9.38 0.66
N ALA A 9 5.99 -9.64 -0.26
CA ALA A 9 5.18 -8.60 -0.88
C ALA A 9 4.26 -7.89 0.13
N VAL A 10 3.68 -8.62 1.09
CA VAL A 10 2.94 -8.01 2.21
C VAL A 10 3.86 -7.12 3.04
N ILE A 11 5.06 -7.59 3.42
CA ILE A 11 6.01 -6.78 4.21
C ILE A 11 6.40 -5.50 3.47
N ILE A 12 6.62 -5.56 2.15
CA ILE A 12 6.89 -4.37 1.32
C ILE A 12 5.70 -3.40 1.37
N TRP A 13 4.48 -3.91 1.22
CA TRP A 13 3.27 -3.08 1.31
C TRP A 13 3.15 -2.40 2.68
N LEU A 14 3.39 -3.15 3.76
CA LEU A 14 3.38 -2.62 5.13
C LEU A 14 4.48 -1.58 5.37
N GLY A 15 5.63 -1.69 4.69
CA GLY A 15 6.66 -0.65 4.65
C GLY A 15 6.12 0.66 4.06
N GLY A 16 5.30 0.58 3.01
CA GLY A 16 4.57 1.72 2.46
C GLY A 16 3.60 2.33 3.47
N SER A 17 2.86 1.50 4.22
CA SER A 17 2.02 1.98 5.33
C SER A 17 2.81 2.64 6.46
N ALA A 18 4.01 2.15 6.78
CA ALA A 18 4.89 2.80 7.76
C ALA A 18 5.35 4.18 7.27
N ALA A 19 5.67 4.31 5.98
CA ALA A 19 5.96 5.63 5.39
C ALA A 19 4.74 6.56 5.43
N ALA A 20 3.54 6.03 5.13
CA ALA A 20 2.28 6.79 5.22
C ALA A 20 1.97 7.22 6.67
N LEU A 21 2.17 6.33 7.64
CA LEU A 21 2.07 6.63 9.08
C LEU A 21 2.95 7.82 9.46
N VAL A 22 4.24 7.81 9.08
CA VAL A 22 5.18 8.88 9.46
C VAL A 22 4.82 10.18 8.75
N THR A 23 4.53 10.13 7.44
CA THR A 23 4.18 11.33 6.66
C THR A 23 2.89 11.98 7.15
N GLN A 24 1.86 11.20 7.49
CA GLN A 24 0.56 11.69 7.96
C GLN A 24 0.49 11.92 9.48
N GLY A 25 1.39 11.31 10.26
CA GLY A 25 1.47 11.53 11.71
C GLY A 25 2.36 12.72 12.08
N VAL A 26 3.58 12.73 11.52
CA VAL A 26 4.63 13.69 11.88
C VAL A 26 4.64 14.87 10.89
N PHE A 27 4.66 14.60 9.59
CA PHE A 27 4.83 15.62 8.55
C PHE A 27 3.52 16.09 7.90
N ARG A 28 2.37 15.82 8.54
CA ARG A 28 1.01 16.04 8.00
C ARG A 28 0.79 17.37 7.31
N LYS A 29 1.20 18.48 7.94
CA LYS A 29 0.96 19.81 7.39
C LYS A 29 1.68 20.00 6.05
N ARG A 30 2.97 19.66 6.00
CA ARG A 30 3.78 19.77 4.77
C ARG A 30 3.25 18.85 3.68
N PHE A 31 2.98 17.58 4.00
CA PHE A 31 2.49 16.61 3.02
C PHE A 31 1.13 17.01 2.44
N ALA A 32 0.21 17.45 3.30
CA ALA A 32 -1.16 17.79 2.92
C ALA A 32 -1.26 19.11 2.13
N GLN A 33 -0.41 20.09 2.44
CA GLN A 33 -0.31 21.36 1.68
C GLN A 33 0.07 21.16 0.21
N HIS A 34 0.74 20.05 -0.10
CA HIS A 34 1.12 19.68 -1.45
C HIS A 34 0.20 18.62 -2.06
N SER A 35 -0.95 18.38 -1.44
CA SER A 35 -2.01 17.54 -1.99
C SER A 35 -3.13 18.41 -2.57
N ALA A 36 -3.88 17.88 -3.52
CA ALA A 36 -5.11 18.48 -4.03
C ALA A 36 -6.23 18.55 -2.96
N TRP A 37 -6.08 17.83 -1.84
CA TRP A 37 -7.09 17.71 -0.79
C TRP A 37 -6.88 18.71 0.37
N GLY A 38 -5.74 19.38 0.41
CA GLY A 38 -5.40 20.33 1.47
C GLY A 38 -5.22 19.68 2.85
N TYR A 39 -5.13 20.52 3.89
CA TYR A 39 -4.82 20.10 5.25
C TYR A 39 -6.06 19.94 6.13
N ASN A 40 -6.15 18.82 6.86
CA ASN A 40 -7.16 18.55 7.87
C ASN A 40 -6.51 17.68 8.97
N GLY A 41 -6.01 18.32 10.02
CA GLY A 41 -5.19 17.65 11.04
C GLY A 41 -5.89 16.51 11.79
N GLY A 42 -7.23 16.47 11.82
CA GLY A 42 -8.02 15.35 12.32
C GLY A 42 -7.90 14.15 11.39
N TRP A 43 -8.23 14.35 10.12
CA TRP A 43 -8.18 13.32 9.09
C TRP A 43 -6.77 12.72 8.89
N GLN A 44 -5.72 13.55 8.85
CA GLN A 44 -4.34 13.03 8.74
C GLN A 44 -3.93 12.18 9.95
N ARG A 45 -4.35 12.56 11.16
CA ARG A 45 -4.11 11.77 12.37
C ARG A 45 -4.85 10.44 12.31
N GLU A 46 -6.09 10.43 11.85
CA GLU A 46 -6.85 9.19 11.68
C GLU A 46 -6.16 8.27 10.67
N ILE A 47 -5.67 8.78 9.54
CA ILE A 47 -4.90 7.97 8.57
C ILE A 47 -3.66 7.34 9.23
N ALA A 48 -2.95 8.09 10.09
CA ALA A 48 -1.83 7.55 10.83
C ALA A 48 -2.28 6.40 11.76
N VAL A 49 -3.37 6.58 12.52
CA VAL A 49 -3.92 5.54 13.39
C VAL A 49 -4.30 4.28 12.59
N TRP A 50 -4.99 4.45 11.45
CA TRP A 50 -5.35 3.34 10.56
C TRP A 50 -4.12 2.59 10.03
N ASN A 51 -3.08 3.31 9.61
CA ASN A 51 -1.83 2.68 9.15
C ASN A 51 -1.13 1.92 10.27
N PHE A 52 -1.10 2.45 11.49
CA PHE A 52 -0.52 1.74 12.63
C PHE A 52 -1.23 0.41 12.90
N GLY A 53 -2.56 0.43 12.98
CA GLY A 53 -3.35 -0.79 13.14
C GLY A 53 -3.14 -1.79 12.01
N THR A 54 -3.04 -1.31 10.77
CA THR A 54 -2.79 -2.14 9.59
C THR A 54 -1.41 -2.79 9.62
N ILE A 55 -0.38 -2.09 10.11
CA ILE A 55 0.97 -2.66 10.29
C ILE A 55 0.92 -3.80 11.32
N VAL A 56 0.35 -3.55 12.50
CA VAL A 56 0.29 -4.55 13.58
C VAL A 56 -0.50 -5.79 13.14
N ALA A 57 -1.71 -5.60 12.64
CA ALA A 57 -2.54 -6.71 12.16
C ALA A 57 -1.90 -7.43 10.98
N GLY A 58 -1.34 -6.67 10.04
CA GLY A 58 -0.77 -7.20 8.81
C GLY A 58 0.49 -8.03 9.04
N LEU A 59 1.35 -7.64 9.98
CA LEU A 59 2.50 -8.45 10.39
C LEU A 59 2.06 -9.76 11.04
N GLY A 60 1.03 -9.71 11.90
CA GLY A 60 0.44 -10.89 12.54
C GLY A 60 -0.08 -11.89 11.52
N ILE A 61 -0.95 -11.45 10.59
CA ILE A 61 -1.54 -12.30 9.55
C ILE A 61 -0.46 -12.89 8.63
N ALA A 62 0.52 -12.08 8.22
CA ALA A 62 1.61 -12.55 7.36
C ALA A 62 2.53 -13.57 8.04
N ALA A 63 2.61 -13.55 9.38
CA ALA A 63 3.35 -14.53 10.17
C ALA A 63 2.57 -15.83 10.40
N SER A 64 1.23 -15.83 10.26
CA SER A 64 0.37 -17.00 10.51
C SER A 64 0.48 -18.10 9.45
N GLY A 65 1.01 -17.78 8.26
CA GLY A 65 1.22 -18.76 7.19
C GLY A 65 1.10 -18.19 5.79
N ASP A 66 1.54 -18.96 4.80
CA ASP A 66 1.62 -18.53 3.41
C ASP A 66 0.23 -18.34 2.77
N GLU A 67 -0.75 -19.16 3.13
CA GLU A 67 -2.14 -18.97 2.68
C GLU A 67 -2.76 -17.70 3.22
N ALA A 68 -2.61 -17.44 4.53
CA ALA A 68 -3.08 -16.21 5.16
C ALA A 68 -2.42 -14.96 4.54
N ALA A 69 -1.10 -15.01 4.32
CA ALA A 69 -0.36 -13.94 3.65
C ALA A 69 -0.88 -13.69 2.23
N ARG A 70 -1.21 -14.74 1.46
CA ARG A 70 -1.82 -14.59 0.13
C ARG A 70 -3.21 -13.98 0.17
N ALA A 71 -4.06 -14.45 1.08
CA ALA A 71 -5.42 -13.92 1.23
C ALA A 71 -5.38 -12.44 1.55
N GLN A 72 -4.53 -12.04 2.50
CA GLN A 72 -4.26 -10.64 2.82
C GLN A 72 -3.74 -9.87 1.60
N LEU A 73 -2.73 -10.39 0.91
CA LEU A 73 -2.11 -9.73 -0.25
C LEU A 73 -3.13 -9.42 -1.35
N ARG A 74 -4.11 -10.30 -1.61
CA ARG A 74 -5.20 -10.02 -2.58
C ARG A 74 -5.98 -8.77 -2.20
N GLY A 75 -6.37 -8.63 -0.93
CA GLY A 75 -7.04 -7.43 -0.44
C GLY A 75 -6.17 -6.18 -0.57
N LEU A 76 -4.89 -6.30 -0.23
CA LEU A 76 -3.93 -5.20 -0.35
C LEU A 76 -3.72 -4.75 -1.81
N MET A 77 -3.75 -5.67 -2.78
CA MET A 77 -3.67 -5.31 -4.22
C MET A 77 -4.91 -4.56 -4.69
N VAL A 78 -6.10 -4.93 -4.21
CA VAL A 78 -7.33 -4.15 -4.48
C VAL A 78 -7.19 -2.75 -3.88
N LEU A 79 -6.79 -2.64 -2.61
CA LEU A 79 -6.57 -1.36 -1.96
C LEU A 79 -5.54 -0.49 -2.69
N SER A 80 -4.38 -1.04 -3.07
CA SER A 80 -3.38 -0.29 -3.82
C SER A 80 -3.87 0.16 -5.18
N THR A 81 -4.67 -0.64 -5.88
CA THR A 81 -5.28 -0.22 -7.14
C THR A 81 -6.20 0.99 -6.93
N LEU A 82 -7.07 0.92 -5.93
CA LEU A 82 -8.01 2.00 -5.60
C LEU A 82 -7.29 3.26 -5.13
N PHE A 83 -6.27 3.13 -4.29
CA PHE A 83 -5.44 4.26 -3.88
C PHE A 83 -4.68 4.87 -5.05
N ALA A 84 -4.08 4.06 -5.91
CA ALA A 84 -3.36 4.55 -7.09
C ALA A 84 -4.28 5.38 -7.98
N LEU A 85 -5.47 4.87 -8.30
CA LEU A 85 -6.46 5.58 -9.13
C LEU A 85 -6.98 6.85 -8.46
N ASN A 86 -7.31 6.79 -7.18
CA ASN A 86 -7.80 7.95 -6.44
C ASN A 86 -6.75 9.09 -6.37
N HIS A 87 -5.50 8.72 -6.09
CA HIS A 87 -4.38 9.68 -6.08
C HIS A 87 -4.08 10.22 -7.48
N LEU A 88 -4.08 9.36 -8.50
CA LEU A 88 -3.85 9.76 -9.89
C LEU A 88 -4.92 10.75 -10.37
N ALA A 89 -6.21 10.46 -10.11
CA ALA A 89 -7.29 11.35 -10.46
C ALA A 89 -7.16 12.74 -9.79
N ALA A 90 -6.73 12.77 -8.53
CA ALA A 90 -6.44 14.03 -7.85
C ALA A 90 -5.24 14.77 -8.48
N ALA A 91 -4.17 14.05 -8.80
CA ALA A 91 -2.97 14.62 -9.40
C ALA A 91 -3.23 15.19 -10.79
N LEU A 92 -4.04 14.52 -11.62
CA LEU A 92 -4.43 14.99 -12.95
C LEU A 92 -5.29 16.27 -12.90
N ARG A 93 -6.15 16.41 -11.88
CA ARG A 93 -6.95 17.64 -11.67
C ARG A 93 -6.13 18.80 -11.11
N ALA A 94 -5.06 18.52 -10.36
CA ALA A 94 -4.19 19.53 -9.77
C ALA A 94 -2.72 19.13 -9.97
N PRO A 95 -2.12 19.38 -11.15
CA PRO A 95 -0.80 18.84 -11.51
C PRO A 95 0.35 19.22 -10.56
N LYS A 96 0.23 20.34 -9.84
CA LYS A 96 1.20 20.79 -8.83
C LYS A 96 1.13 20.00 -7.50
N SER A 97 0.18 19.09 -7.35
CA SER A 97 -0.01 18.28 -6.14
C SER A 97 0.94 17.07 -6.09
N TRP A 98 2.23 17.31 -5.83
CA TRP A 98 3.24 16.24 -5.87
C TRP A 98 2.95 15.10 -4.89
N SER A 99 2.29 15.34 -3.76
CA SER A 99 1.99 14.27 -2.81
C SER A 99 0.95 13.29 -3.35
N ASN A 100 0.05 13.75 -4.24
CA ASN A 100 -0.85 12.87 -4.97
C ASN A 100 -0.10 12.03 -6.01
N TRP A 101 0.85 12.61 -6.76
CA TRP A 101 1.71 11.84 -7.67
C TRP A 101 2.51 10.76 -6.95
N ILE A 102 3.11 11.08 -5.80
CA ILE A 102 3.83 10.10 -4.98
C ILE A 102 2.88 9.00 -4.50
N GLY A 103 1.69 9.35 -4.00
CA GLY A 103 0.70 8.35 -3.59
C GLY A 103 0.28 7.41 -4.71
N ALA A 104 0.10 7.93 -5.93
CA ALA A 104 -0.21 7.14 -7.11
C ALA A 104 0.95 6.19 -7.47
N GLY A 105 2.16 6.74 -7.58
CA GLY A 105 3.36 5.98 -7.96
C GLY A 105 3.73 4.92 -6.93
N ALA A 106 3.66 5.23 -5.64
CA ALA A 106 3.96 4.27 -4.57
C ALA A 106 3.01 3.07 -4.61
N ASN A 107 1.70 3.31 -4.76
CA ASN A 107 0.72 2.24 -4.84
C ASN A 107 0.89 1.41 -6.13
N ALA A 108 1.15 2.05 -7.27
CA ALA A 108 1.47 1.33 -8.51
C ALA A 108 2.75 0.49 -8.39
N GLY A 109 3.78 1.01 -7.72
CA GLY A 109 5.03 0.29 -7.46
C GLY A 109 4.82 -0.96 -6.62
N VAL A 110 3.96 -0.91 -5.61
CA VAL A 110 3.66 -2.11 -4.81
C VAL A 110 2.87 -3.15 -5.62
N LEU A 111 1.98 -2.75 -6.53
CA LEU A 111 1.31 -3.69 -7.46
C LEU A 111 2.33 -4.49 -8.28
N ALA A 112 3.43 -3.84 -8.72
CA ALA A 112 4.50 -4.49 -9.47
C ALA A 112 5.23 -5.58 -8.66
N THR A 113 5.14 -5.57 -7.33
CA THR A 113 5.69 -6.62 -6.47
C THR A 113 4.65 -7.67 -6.06
N GLY A 114 3.41 -7.24 -5.75
CA GLY A 114 2.38 -8.14 -5.23
C GLY A 114 1.66 -8.96 -6.29
N VAL A 115 1.45 -8.44 -7.51
CA VAL A 115 0.82 -9.21 -8.59
C VAL A 115 1.71 -10.40 -9.00
N PRO A 116 3.02 -10.25 -9.27
CA PRO A 116 3.88 -11.40 -9.54
C PRO A 116 3.93 -12.41 -8.39
N ALA A 117 3.93 -11.94 -7.14
CA ALA A 117 3.91 -12.81 -5.97
C ALA A 117 2.66 -13.71 -5.93
N LEU A 118 1.48 -13.16 -6.29
CA LEU A 118 0.23 -13.92 -6.38
C LEU A 118 0.22 -14.91 -7.56
N LEU A 119 0.82 -14.53 -8.70
CA LEU A 119 0.86 -15.37 -9.90
C LEU A 119 1.83 -16.54 -9.78
N ASN A 120 2.96 -16.37 -9.09
CA ASN A 120 3.93 -17.45 -8.88
C ASN A 120 3.34 -18.64 -8.10
N SER A 121 2.44 -18.39 -7.14
CA SER A 121 1.80 -19.46 -6.37
C SER A 121 0.82 -20.31 -7.20
N ARG A 122 0.17 -19.73 -8.22
CA ARG A 122 -0.73 -20.50 -9.10
C ARG A 122 0.04 -21.53 -9.93
N ARG A 123 1.24 -21.19 -10.38
CA ARG A 123 2.09 -22.09 -11.19
C ARG A 123 2.56 -23.32 -10.41
N HIS A 124 2.86 -23.18 -9.12
CA HIS A 124 3.25 -24.32 -8.28
C HIS A 124 2.06 -25.22 -7.92
N ALA A 125 0.87 -24.67 -7.74
CA ALA A 125 -0.34 -25.46 -7.52
C ALA A 125 -0.75 -26.27 -8.77
N SER A 126 -0.61 -25.70 -9.97
CA SER A 126 -0.93 -26.39 -11.22
C SER A 126 0.10 -27.43 -11.67
N ALA A 127 1.32 -27.41 -11.13
CA ALA A 127 2.37 -28.39 -11.43
C ALA A 127 2.36 -29.62 -10.48
N ALA A 128 1.50 -29.59 -9.45
CA ALA A 128 1.35 -30.66 -8.46
C ALA A 128 0.11 -31.54 -8.70
N VAL A 129 -0.54 -31.38 -9.86
CA VAL A 129 -1.71 -32.16 -10.35
C VAL A 129 -1.27 -32.89 -11.61
#